data_AF-A0A2E7N0L0-F1
#
_entry.id   AF-A0A2E7N0L0-F1
#
_cell.length_a   1.000
_cell.length_b   1.000
_cell.length_c   1.000
_cell.angle_alpha   90.00
_cell.angle_beta   90.00
_cell.angle_gamma   90.00
#
_symmetry.space_group_name_H-M   'P 1'
#
loop_
_entity.id
_entity.type
_entity.pdbx_description
1 polymer ?
#
loop_
_entity_poly.entity_id
_entity_poly.type
_entity_poly.pdbx_seq_one_letter_code
_entity_poly.pdbx_strand_id
1 'polypeptide(L)'
;MPSIKIPSGEKIETISIPLPTADVPFYRPMVIPPSDLKEPDGVQAEQTDEVDTGIRNVNIPIIDFDVPLPENEILITASTTAVVSVAATLTATAAFKWVVTAMKPILKTAWKKLSPKSQKA
;
A
#
# COMPACT_ATOMS: atom_id res chain seq x y z
N MET A 1 14.94 25.82 59.20
CA MET A 1 14.82 25.39 57.78
C MET A 1 13.77 24.29 57.72
N PRO A 2 12.74 24.37 56.86
CA PRO A 2 11.77 23.29 56.75
C PRO A 2 12.38 22.09 56.00
N SER A 3 12.05 20.87 56.44
CA SER A 3 12.47 19.62 55.80
C SER A 3 11.24 18.83 55.34
N ILE A 4 11.19 18.47 54.06
CA ILE A 4 10.11 17.67 53.48
C ILE A 4 10.35 16.20 53.81
N LYS A 5 9.37 15.55 54.45
CA LYS A 5 9.38 14.11 54.70
C LYS A 5 8.64 13.41 53.56
N ILE A 6 9.38 12.63 52.78
CA ILE A 6 8.82 11.85 51.68
C ILE A 6 8.16 10.60 52.28
N PRO A 7 6.92 10.26 51.90
CA PRO A 7 6.28 9.04 52.36
C PRO A 7 7.03 7.80 51.84
N SER A 8 6.97 6.70 52.59
CA SER A 8 7.55 5.43 52.17
C SER A 8 6.76 4.86 50.99
N GLY A 9 7.46 4.35 49.98
CA GLY A 9 6.84 3.81 48.77
C GLY A 9 6.01 2.56 49.05
N GLU A 10 4.78 2.55 48.54
CA GLU A 10 3.87 1.41 48.65
C GLU A 10 4.30 0.28 47.70
N LYS A 11 4.33 -0.96 48.20
CA LYS A 11 4.72 -2.13 47.40
C LYS A 11 3.49 -2.66 46.69
N ILE A 12 3.45 -2.50 45.38
CA ILE A 12 2.36 -3.01 44.54
C ILE A 12 2.63 -4.48 44.24
N GLU A 13 1.65 -5.35 44.53
CA GLU A 13 1.70 -6.75 44.15
C GLU A 13 1.47 -6.88 42.64
N THR A 14 2.48 -7.39 41.93
CA THR A 14 2.37 -7.65 40.49
C THR A 14 2.10 -9.14 40.28
N ILE A 15 1.00 -9.44 39.59
CA ILE A 15 0.66 -10.80 39.19
C ILE A 15 1.55 -11.19 38.00
N SER A 16 2.26 -12.32 38.10
CA SER A 16 3.08 -12.85 37.00
C SER A 16 2.29 -13.89 36.22
N ILE A 17 2.07 -13.63 34.93
CA ILE A 17 1.39 -14.56 34.01
C ILE A 17 2.47 -15.29 33.22
N PRO A 18 2.51 -16.64 33.22
CA PRO A 18 3.47 -17.37 32.40
C PRO A 18 3.16 -17.20 30.91
N LEU A 19 4.20 -17.17 30.09
CA LEU A 19 4.03 -17.08 28.64
C LEU A 19 3.31 -18.35 28.12
N PRO A 20 2.27 -18.20 27.28
CA PRO A 20 1.63 -19.34 26.67
C PRO A 20 2.63 -20.03 25.73
N THR A 21 2.77 -21.35 25.87
CA THR A 21 3.56 -22.19 24.95
C THR A 21 2.60 -23.00 24.10
N ALA A 22 2.81 -23.04 22.79
CA ALA A 22 2.01 -23.81 21.85
C ALA A 22 2.84 -24.96 21.26
N ASP A 23 2.21 -26.11 21.06
CA ASP A 23 2.77 -27.22 20.28
C ASP A 23 2.49 -26.95 18.80
N VAL A 24 3.50 -26.48 18.08
CA VAL A 24 3.38 -26.15 16.66
C VAL A 24 3.81 -27.35 15.82
N PRO A 25 3.04 -27.73 14.79
CA PRO A 25 3.44 -28.82 13.91
C PRO A 25 4.70 -28.44 13.15
N PHE A 26 5.69 -29.33 13.16
CA PHE A 26 6.89 -29.23 12.32
C PHE A 26 6.73 -30.14 11.10
N TYR A 27 6.77 -29.57 9.90
CA TYR A 27 6.91 -30.35 8.68
C TYR A 27 8.37 -30.38 8.23
N ARG A 28 8.77 -31.48 7.59
CA ARG A 28 10.07 -31.53 6.91
C ARG A 28 9.91 -30.83 5.57
N PRO A 29 10.73 -29.81 5.25
CA PRO A 29 10.65 -29.18 3.94
C PRO A 29 10.98 -30.22 2.87
N MET A 30 10.14 -30.32 1.84
CA MET A 30 10.49 -31.06 0.63
C MET A 30 11.55 -30.23 -0.10
N VAL A 31 12.79 -30.70 -0.07
CA VAL A 31 13.89 -30.07 -0.79
C VAL A 31 13.95 -30.71 -2.16
N ILE A 32 13.62 -29.93 -3.19
CA ILE A 32 13.82 -30.34 -4.58
C ILE A 32 15.18 -29.76 -4.98
N PRO A 33 16.19 -30.59 -5.29
CA PRO A 33 17.46 -30.09 -5.78
C PRO A 33 17.24 -29.24 -7.05
N PRO A 34 18.04 -28.19 -7.30
CA PRO A 34 17.91 -27.38 -8.50
C PRO A 34 17.97 -28.19 -9.81
N SER A 35 18.68 -29.32 -9.81
CA SER A 35 18.76 -30.23 -10.95
C SER A 35 17.47 -31.03 -11.21
N ASP A 36 16.57 -31.07 -10.23
CA ASP A 36 15.31 -31.81 -10.26
C ASP A 36 14.10 -30.87 -10.43
N LEU A 37 14.36 -29.55 -10.57
CA LEU A 37 13.36 -28.57 -11.00
C LEU A 37 13.05 -28.80 -12.48
N LYS A 38 11.86 -29.32 -12.74
CA LYS A 38 11.26 -29.34 -14.08
C LYS A 38 10.09 -28.37 -14.11
N GLU A 39 9.87 -27.80 -15.28
CA GLU A 39 8.67 -27.02 -15.54
C GLU A 39 7.44 -27.92 -15.31
N PRO A 40 6.40 -27.42 -14.62
CA PRO A 40 5.15 -28.17 -14.48
C PRO A 40 4.50 -28.34 -15.86
N ASP A 41 3.87 -29.51 -16.09
CA ASP A 41 3.25 -29.82 -17.37
C ASP A 41 2.19 -28.76 -17.75
N GLY A 42 2.41 -28.06 -18.87
CA GLY A 42 1.43 -27.15 -19.47
C GLY A 42 1.67 -25.64 -19.31
N VAL A 43 2.80 -25.19 -18.75
CA VAL A 43 3.18 -23.77 -18.70
C VAL A 43 4.24 -23.44 -19.76
N GLN A 44 4.06 -22.35 -20.53
CA GLN A 44 5.13 -21.80 -21.36
C GLN A 44 6.03 -20.94 -20.49
N ALA A 45 7.35 -21.09 -20.62
CA ALA A 45 8.33 -20.22 -19.97
C ALA A 45 8.05 -18.76 -20.34
N GLU A 46 7.86 -17.92 -19.32
CA GLU A 46 7.79 -16.47 -19.50
C GLU A 46 9.14 -15.99 -20.05
N GLN A 47 9.10 -15.19 -21.12
CA GLN A 47 10.31 -14.57 -21.67
C GLN A 47 10.88 -13.68 -20.57
N THR A 48 12.00 -14.10 -20.00
CA THR A 48 12.75 -13.29 -19.05
C THR A 48 13.37 -12.16 -19.85
N ASP A 49 12.70 -11.00 -19.87
CA ASP A 49 13.39 -9.74 -20.14
C ASP A 49 14.39 -9.54 -19.01
N GLU A 50 15.64 -9.95 -19.24
CA GLU A 50 16.76 -9.72 -18.34
C GLU A 50 17.01 -8.21 -18.22
N VAL A 51 16.30 -7.56 -17.30
CA VAL A 51 16.60 -6.19 -16.90
C VAL A 51 17.77 -6.25 -15.93
N ASP A 52 18.96 -6.11 -16.49
CA ASP A 52 20.26 -5.94 -15.82
C ASP A 52 20.13 -5.20 -14.47
N THR A 53 20.42 -5.90 -13.37
CA THR A 53 20.28 -5.46 -11.97
C THR A 53 21.56 -4.78 -11.45
N GLY A 54 22.23 -4.02 -12.32
CA GLY A 54 23.40 -3.23 -11.98
C GLY A 54 23.03 -1.83 -11.49
N ILE A 55 23.28 -1.55 -10.20
CA ILE A 55 23.23 -0.23 -9.58
C ILE A 55 23.93 0.79 -10.51
N ARG A 56 23.15 1.63 -11.20
CA ARG A 56 23.68 2.51 -12.25
C ARG A 56 23.95 3.89 -11.65
N ASN A 57 25.16 4.12 -11.16
CA ASN A 57 25.60 5.44 -10.72
C ASN A 57 25.65 6.40 -11.92
N VAL A 58 24.86 7.47 -11.89
CA VAL A 58 24.87 8.54 -12.90
C VAL A 58 25.66 9.72 -12.34
N ASN A 59 26.86 9.97 -12.88
CA ASN A 59 27.65 11.15 -12.55
C ASN A 59 26.97 12.41 -13.12
N ILE A 60 26.63 13.36 -12.25
CA ILE A 60 26.10 14.67 -12.64
C ILE A 60 27.30 15.61 -12.83
N PRO A 61 27.71 15.97 -14.06
CA PRO A 61 29.01 16.62 -14.33
C PRO A 61 29.14 18.09 -13.83
N ILE A 62 28.18 18.59 -13.05
CA ILE A 62 28.15 19.97 -12.52
C ILE A 62 28.38 19.99 -11.00
N ILE A 63 28.08 18.90 -10.28
CA ILE A 63 28.30 18.75 -8.84
C ILE A 63 28.74 17.30 -8.59
N ASP A 64 29.96 17.09 -8.07
CA ASP A 64 30.52 15.77 -7.72
C ASP A 64 29.81 15.13 -6.51
N PHE A 65 28.49 14.91 -6.62
CA PHE A 65 27.67 14.28 -5.60
C PHE A 65 27.02 13.02 -6.17
N ASP A 66 27.43 11.86 -5.66
CA ASP A 66 26.95 10.57 -6.11
C ASP A 66 25.58 10.29 -5.45
N VAL A 67 24.51 10.39 -6.24
CA VAL A 67 23.15 10.05 -5.80
C VAL A 67 22.89 8.60 -6.20
N PRO A 68 22.77 7.66 -5.25
CA PRO A 68 22.45 6.29 -5.59
C PRO A 68 21.03 6.25 -6.17
N LEU A 69 20.90 5.83 -7.44
CA LEU A 69 19.59 5.54 -8.01
C LEU A 69 19.03 4.28 -7.35
N PRO A 70 17.75 4.31 -6.92
CA PRO A 70 17.15 3.15 -6.29
C PRO A 70 17.06 1.98 -7.27
N GLU A 71 17.09 0.77 -6.73
CA GLU A 71 17.05 -0.49 -7.48
C GLU A 71 15.92 -0.52 -8.52
N ASN A 72 16.18 -1.15 -9.65
CA ASN A 72 15.25 -1.23 -10.79
C ASN A 72 13.88 -1.80 -10.38
N GLU A 73 13.86 -2.75 -9.43
CA GLU A 73 12.63 -3.34 -8.90
C GLU A 73 11.74 -2.31 -8.19
N ILE A 74 12.34 -1.38 -7.44
CA ILE A 74 11.61 -0.31 -6.74
C ILE A 74 11.11 0.72 -7.75
N LEU A 75 11.88 1.03 -8.79
CA LEU A 75 11.45 1.94 -9.86
C LEU A 75 10.30 1.37 -10.70
N ILE A 76 10.35 0.08 -11.06
CA ILE A 76 9.29 -0.59 -11.82
C ILE A 76 8.04 -0.71 -10.97
N THR A 77 8.15 -1.11 -9.71
CA THR A 77 7.01 -1.22 -8.79
C THR A 77 6.37 0.14 -8.51
N ALA A 78 7.17 1.17 -8.28
CA ALA A 78 6.68 2.53 -8.07
C ALA A 78 6.01 3.10 -9.33
N SER A 79 6.64 2.93 -10.51
CA SER A 79 6.09 3.44 -11.77
C SER A 79 4.79 2.74 -12.17
N THR A 80 4.74 1.41 -12.07
CA THR A 80 3.53 0.63 -12.37
C THR A 80 2.38 1.00 -11.42
N THR A 81 2.64 1.08 -10.11
CA THR A 81 1.63 1.49 -9.12
C THR A 81 1.13 2.92 -9.36
N ALA A 82 2.03 3.84 -9.69
CA ALA A 82 1.67 5.22 -9.99
C ALA A 82 0.75 5.31 -11.22
N VAL A 83 1.08 4.60 -12.30
CA VAL A 83 0.26 4.58 -13.53
C VAL A 83 -1.11 3.95 -13.28
N VAL A 84 -1.16 2.82 -12.57
CA VAL A 84 -2.42 2.15 -12.24
C VAL A 84 -3.32 3.06 -11.39
N SER A 85 -2.75 3.74 -10.39
CA SER A 85 -3.48 4.67 -9.53
C SER A 85 -4.06 5.88 -10.29
N VAL A 86 -3.25 6.49 -11.16
CA VAL A 86 -3.68 7.63 -11.99
C VAL A 86 -4.76 7.18 -12.98
N ALA A 87 -4.57 6.04 -13.66
CA ALA A 87 -5.55 5.50 -14.59
C ALA A 87 -6.88 5.17 -13.91
N ALA A 88 -6.84 4.55 -12.73
CA ALA A 88 -8.02 4.27 -11.93
C ALA A 88 -8.77 5.56 -11.54
N THR A 89 -8.05 6.59 -11.11
CA THR A 89 -8.65 7.89 -10.73
C THR A 89 -9.30 8.58 -11.93
N LEU A 90 -8.64 8.59 -13.08
CA LEU A 90 -9.19 9.15 -14.33
C LEU A 90 -10.43 8.38 -14.79
N THR A 91 -10.39 7.05 -14.68
CA THR A 91 -11.51 6.18 -15.06
C THR A 91 -12.71 6.37 -14.14
N ALA A 92 -12.48 6.41 -12.82
CA ALA A 92 -13.52 6.71 -11.83
C ALA A 92 -14.13 8.10 -12.05
N THR A 93 -13.30 9.11 -12.36
CA THR A 93 -13.78 10.47 -12.67
C THR A 93 -14.62 10.49 -13.94
N ALA A 94 -14.21 9.76 -14.98
CA ALA A 94 -14.97 9.65 -16.23
C ALA A 94 -16.32 8.96 -16.00
N ALA A 95 -16.33 7.82 -15.30
CA ALA A 95 -17.55 7.10 -14.95
C ALA A 95 -18.49 7.96 -14.09
N PHE A 96 -17.97 8.64 -13.06
CA PHE A 96 -18.75 9.53 -12.22
C PHE A 96 -19.37 10.69 -13.00
N LYS A 97 -18.61 11.32 -13.91
CA LYS A 97 -19.14 12.40 -14.77
C LYS A 97 -20.26 11.89 -15.69
N TRP A 98 -20.13 10.67 -16.19
CA TRP A 98 -21.18 10.04 -16.99
C TRP A 98 -22.45 9.80 -16.17
N VAL A 99 -22.32 9.20 -14.99
CA VAL A 99 -23.44 8.96 -14.05
C VAL A 99 -24.12 10.27 -13.64
N VAL A 100 -23.35 11.28 -13.24
CA VAL A 100 -23.91 12.60 -12.87
C VAL A 100 -24.61 13.24 -14.07
N THR A 101 -24.10 13.06 -15.29
CA THR A 101 -24.74 13.62 -16.49
C THR A 101 -26.06 12.93 -16.82
N ALA A 102 -26.14 11.60 -16.68
CA ALA A 102 -27.39 10.86 -16.79
C ALA A 102 -28.39 11.24 -15.68
N MET A 103 -27.90 11.59 -14.48
CA MET A 103 -28.73 11.90 -13.31
C MET A 103 -29.16 13.38 -13.20
N LYS A 104 -28.43 14.31 -13.84
CA LYS A 104 -28.78 15.75 -13.93
C LYS A 104 -30.26 16.03 -14.24
N PRO A 105 -30.92 15.41 -15.24
CA PRO A 105 -32.34 15.67 -15.53
C PRO A 105 -33.27 15.20 -14.40
N ILE A 106 -32.96 14.08 -13.75
CA ILE A 106 -33.75 13.52 -12.65
C ILE A 106 -33.61 14.42 -11.41
N LEU A 107 -32.38 14.83 -11.08
CA LEU A 107 -32.09 15.74 -9.98
C LEU A 107 -32.74 17.12 -10.19
N LYS A 108 -32.70 17.66 -11.40
CA LYS A 108 -33.36 18.94 -11.75
C LYS A 108 -34.88 18.84 -11.67
N THR A 109 -35.45 17.70 -12.05
CA THR A 109 -36.89 17.44 -11.95
C THR A 109 -37.32 17.30 -10.49
N ALA A 110 -36.54 16.58 -9.68
CA ALA A 110 -36.75 16.44 -8.26
C ALA A 110 -36.65 17.79 -7.53
N TRP A 111 -35.64 18.61 -7.84
CA TRP A 111 -35.50 19.96 -7.27
C TRP A 111 -36.63 20.91 -7.69
N LYS A 112 -37.13 20.82 -8.93
CA LYS A 112 -38.33 21.57 -9.36
C LYS A 112 -39.61 21.12 -8.66
N LYS A 113 -39.67 19.87 -8.18
CA LYS A 113 -40.82 19.32 -7.45
C LYS A 113 -40.73 19.56 -5.93
N LEU A 114 -39.52 19.61 -5.37
CA LEU A 114 -39.28 19.86 -3.95
C LEU A 114 -39.08 21.33 -3.59
N SER A 115 -38.70 22.21 -4.53
CA SER A 115 -38.54 23.63 -4.24
C SER A 115 -39.93 24.28 -4.01
N PRO A 116 -40.28 24.67 -2.77
CA PRO A 116 -41.49 25.43 -2.55
C PRO A 116 -41.25 26.79 -3.20
N LYS A 117 -42.14 27.17 -4.12
CA LYS A 117 -42.18 28.51 -4.71
C LYS A 117 -42.19 29.51 -3.55
N SER A 118 -41.05 30.17 -3.31
CA SER A 118 -40.96 31.27 -2.34
C SER A 118 -42.09 32.25 -2.69
N GLN A 119 -42.97 32.37 -1.71
CA GLN A 119 -44.20 33.11 -1.72
C GLN A 119 -43.91 34.61 -1.83
N LYS A 120 -44.56 35.26 -2.83
CA LYS A 120 -44.95 36.68 -2.92
C LYS A 120 -43.87 37.78 -2.84
N ALA A 121 -43.86 38.63 -3.87
CA ALA A 121 -44.30 40.02 -3.75
C ALA A 121 -45.13 40.35 -4.99
#